data_AF-A0AAU4LPC9-F1
#
_entry.id   AF-A0AAU4LPC9-F1
#
_cell.length_a   1.000
_cell.length_b   1.000
_cell.length_c   1.000
_cell.angle_alpha   90.00
_cell.angle_beta   90.00
_cell.angle_gamma   90.00
#
_symmetry.space_group_name_H-M   'P 1'
#
loop_
_entity.id
_entity.type
_entity.pdbx_description
1 polymer ?
#
loop_
_entity_poly.entity_id
_entity_poly.type
_entity_poly.pdbx_seq_one_letter_code
_entity_poly.pdbx_strand_id
1 'polypeptide(L)'
;MTPVLVTSALFLLVTFGYGGFCAASPFGDCRKCRGMGHAVKTDRKGRTKRGKDCRRCKATGKRIRVGRHLYNVAARLHRDGTR
;
A
#
# COMPACT_ATOMS: atom_id res chain seq x y z
N MET A 1 20.19 -6.50 34.03
CA MET A 1 20.72 -6.43 32.64
C MET A 1 19.82 -7.09 31.60
N THR A 2 19.02 -8.10 31.98
CA THR A 2 18.05 -8.77 31.10
C THR A 2 16.88 -7.90 30.60
N PRO A 3 16.26 -6.97 31.39
CA PRO A 3 15.08 -6.27 30.90
C PRO A 3 15.41 -5.31 29.75
N VAL A 4 16.57 -4.63 29.81
CA VAL A 4 17.00 -3.68 28.76
C VAL A 4 17.21 -4.39 27.43
N LEU A 5 17.84 -5.58 27.43
CA LEU A 5 18.04 -6.37 26.20
C LEU A 5 16.71 -6.84 25.61
N VAL A 6 15.78 -7.31 26.44
CA VAL A 6 14.45 -7.75 26.00
C VAL A 6 13.65 -6.58 25.43
N THR A 7 13.66 -5.43 26.09
CA THR A 7 12.97 -4.22 25.62
C THR A 7 13.53 -3.74 24.29
N SER A 8 14.86 -3.67 24.15
CA SER A 8 15.52 -3.29 22.89
C SER A 8 15.19 -4.27 21.76
N ALA A 9 15.23 -5.58 22.01
CA ALA A 9 14.88 -6.58 21.03
C ALA A 9 13.41 -6.45 20.56
N LEU A 10 12.47 -6.22 21.48
CA LEU A 10 11.07 -5.97 21.15
C LEU A 10 10.88 -4.73 20.29
N PHE A 11 11.54 -3.62 20.62
CA PHE A 11 11.49 -2.41 19.80
C PHE A 11 12.01 -2.64 18.38
N LEU A 12 13.13 -3.34 18.23
CA LEU A 12 13.67 -3.68 16.92
C LEU A 12 12.71 -4.59 16.16
N LEU A 13 12.15 -5.61 16.80
CA LEU A 13 11.21 -6.54 16.16
C LEU A 13 9.93 -5.83 15.69
N VAL A 14 9.37 -4.94 16.49
CA VAL A 14 8.23 -4.11 16.08
C VAL A 14 8.60 -3.18 14.93
N THR A 15 9.76 -2.52 15.00
CA THR A 15 10.20 -1.55 13.99
C THR A 15 10.47 -2.23 12.65
N PHE A 16 11.27 -3.31 12.66
CA PHE A 16 11.60 -4.08 11.45
C PHE A 16 10.43 -4.94 10.97
N GLY A 17 9.62 -5.48 11.88
CA GLY A 17 8.41 -6.23 11.53
C GLY A 17 7.36 -5.36 10.85
N TYR A 18 7.09 -4.17 11.40
CA TYR A 18 6.18 -3.20 10.80
C TYR A 18 6.75 -2.65 9.48
N GLY A 19 8.04 -2.28 9.46
CA GLY A 19 8.73 -1.83 8.25
C GLY A 19 8.72 -2.88 7.15
N GLY A 20 9.01 -4.14 7.49
CA GLY A 20 8.98 -5.30 6.60
C GLY A 20 7.58 -5.59 6.08
N PHE A 21 6.55 -5.52 6.93
CA PHE A 21 5.16 -5.66 6.50
C PHE A 21 4.73 -4.54 5.55
N CYS A 22 5.17 -3.30 5.81
CA CYS A 22 4.97 -2.17 4.91
C CYS A 22 5.68 -2.34 3.55
N ALA A 23 6.79 -3.08 3.50
CA ALA A 23 7.49 -3.43 2.27
C ALA A 23 6.82 -4.61 1.52
N ALA A 24 6.39 -5.65 2.24
CA ALA A 24 5.78 -6.86 1.68
C ALA A 24 4.40 -6.62 1.07
N SER A 25 3.62 -5.65 1.59
CA SER A 25 2.33 -5.25 1.02
C SER A 25 2.38 -3.84 0.44
N PRO A 26 3.02 -3.64 -0.74
CA PRO A 26 3.23 -2.31 -1.32
C PRO A 26 1.94 -1.67 -1.85
N PHE A 27 0.90 -2.48 -2.10
CA PHE A 27 -0.35 -2.04 -2.71
C PHE A 27 -1.51 -2.21 -1.75
N GLY A 28 -2.15 -1.10 -1.39
CA GLY A 28 -3.45 -1.09 -0.74
C GLY A 28 -4.58 -1.02 -1.77
N ASP A 29 -5.77 -1.44 -1.39
CA ASP A 29 -6.93 -1.26 -2.24
C ASP A 29 -7.35 0.21 -2.33
N CYS A 30 -7.79 0.62 -3.50
CA CYS A 30 -8.34 1.96 -3.67
C CYS A 30 -9.63 2.07 -2.84
N ARG A 31 -9.62 2.95 -1.82
CA ARG A 31 -10.78 3.17 -0.93
C ARG A 31 -12.10 3.49 -1.63
N LYS A 32 -12.05 4.03 -2.87
CA LYS A 32 -13.25 4.42 -3.62
C LYS A 32 -13.90 3.29 -4.40
N CYS A 33 -13.09 2.41 -5.01
CA CYS A 33 -13.59 1.25 -5.76
C CYS A 33 -13.37 -0.08 -5.03
N ARG A 34 -12.86 -0.04 -3.79
CA ARG A 34 -12.58 -1.22 -2.94
C ARG A 34 -11.80 -2.32 -3.68
N GLY A 35 -10.78 -1.94 -4.43
CA GLY A 35 -9.94 -2.91 -5.17
C GLY A 35 -10.44 -3.27 -6.57
N MET A 36 -11.69 -2.97 -6.93
CA MET A 36 -12.28 -3.40 -8.21
C MET A 36 -11.78 -2.63 -9.44
N GLY A 37 -11.19 -1.44 -9.25
CA GLY A 37 -10.72 -0.60 -10.37
C GLY A 37 -11.83 0.17 -11.08
N HIS A 38 -13.10 -0.19 -10.91
CA HIS A 38 -14.24 0.47 -11.52
C HIS A 38 -15.40 0.62 -10.52
N ALA A 39 -16.37 1.47 -10.83
CA ALA A 39 -17.63 1.54 -10.09
C ALA A 39 -18.50 0.34 -10.47
N VAL A 40 -19.06 -0.37 -9.50
CA VAL A 40 -20.03 -1.44 -9.77
C VAL A 40 -21.42 -0.82 -9.89
N LYS A 41 -22.16 -1.20 -10.92
CA LYS A 41 -23.56 -0.84 -11.09
C LYS A 41 -24.40 -2.11 -11.14
N THR A 42 -25.57 -2.08 -10.52
CA THR A 42 -26.56 -3.16 -10.65
C THR A 42 -27.55 -2.80 -11.75
N ASP A 43 -27.82 -3.75 -12.64
CA ASP A 43 -28.88 -3.61 -13.65
C ASP A 43 -30.26 -3.77 -12.99
N ARG A 44 -31.34 -3.38 -13.69
CA ARG A 44 -32.73 -3.59 -13.24
C ARG A 44 -33.05 -5.07 -12.96
N LYS A 45 -32.31 -5.99 -13.57
CA LYS A 45 -32.42 -7.45 -13.36
C LYS A 45 -31.52 -7.97 -12.22
N GLY A 46 -30.95 -7.10 -11.39
CA GLY A 46 -30.10 -7.48 -10.25
C GLY A 46 -28.68 -7.95 -10.62
N ARG A 47 -28.30 -7.94 -11.90
CA ARG A 47 -26.96 -8.36 -12.34
C ARG A 47 -25.93 -7.26 -12.07
N THR A 48 -24.79 -7.62 -11.49
CA THR A 48 -23.65 -6.71 -11.34
C THR A 48 -22.98 -6.47 -12.69
N LYS A 49 -22.90 -5.22 -13.12
CA LYS A 49 -22.20 -4.77 -14.32
C LYS A 49 -21.06 -3.84 -13.95
N ARG A 50 -19.98 -3.93 -14.75
CA ARG A 50 -18.88 -2.98 -14.73
C ARG A 50 -19.40 -1.61 -15.14
N GLY A 51 -19.36 -0.66 -14.22
CA GLY A 51 -19.63 0.75 -14.47
C GLY A 51 -18.38 1.50 -14.94
N LYS A 52 -18.35 2.81 -14.68
CA LYS A 52 -17.24 3.67 -15.11
C LYS A 52 -15.95 3.34 -14.37
N ASP A 53 -14.83 3.53 -15.04
CA ASP A 53 -13.51 3.36 -14.42
C ASP A 53 -13.26 4.32 -13.27
N CYS A 54 -12.58 3.83 -12.24
CA CYS A 54 -12.25 4.63 -11.08
C CYS A 54 -11.14 5.62 -11.46
N ARG A 55 -11.50 6.89 -11.61
CA ARG A 55 -10.57 8.00 -11.88
C ARG A 55 -9.43 8.10 -10.86
N ARG A 56 -9.67 7.68 -9.61
CA ARG A 56 -8.75 7.84 -8.48
C ARG A 56 -7.61 6.82 -8.43
N CYS A 57 -7.79 5.65 -9.05
CA CYS A 57 -6.74 4.65 -9.26
C CYS A 57 -6.47 4.39 -10.75
N LYS A 58 -7.09 5.16 -11.67
CA LYS A 58 -6.94 4.99 -13.12
C LYS A 58 -7.16 3.53 -13.54
N ALA A 59 -8.29 2.95 -13.13
CA ALA A 59 -8.68 1.57 -13.41
C ALA A 59 -7.82 0.44 -12.80
N THR A 60 -6.70 0.72 -12.12
CA THR A 60 -5.85 -0.33 -11.53
C THR A 60 -6.43 -1.00 -10.29
N GLY A 61 -7.38 -0.36 -9.60
CA GLY A 61 -7.95 -0.88 -8.35
C GLY A 61 -7.02 -0.77 -7.12
N LYS A 62 -5.73 -0.51 -7.34
CA LYS A 62 -4.70 -0.45 -6.29
C LYS A 62 -4.19 0.97 -6.06
N ARG A 63 -3.58 1.19 -4.89
CA ARG A 63 -2.86 2.40 -4.50
C ARG A 63 -1.55 2.01 -3.81
N ILE A 64 -0.51 2.80 -4.04
CA ILE A 64 0.79 2.62 -3.38
C ILE A 64 0.64 2.96 -1.89
N ARG A 65 1.04 2.06 -0.99
CA ARG A 65 1.12 2.31 0.46
C ARG A 65 2.34 3.17 0.80
N VAL A 66 2.31 3.80 1.97
CA VAL A 66 3.37 4.71 2.46
C VAL A 66 4.76 4.07 2.43
N GLY A 67 4.91 2.80 2.83
CA GLY A 67 6.19 2.10 2.79
C GLY A 67 6.83 2.07 1.40
N ARG A 68 6.08 1.63 0.38
CA ARG A 68 6.56 1.62 -1.01
C ARG A 68 6.77 3.03 -1.56
N HIS A 69 5.98 4.01 -1.12
CA HIS A 69 6.19 5.41 -1.47
C HIS A 69 7.53 5.92 -0.94
N LEU A 70 7.85 5.69 0.34
CA LEU A 70 9.13 6.06 0.96
C LEU A 70 10.30 5.39 0.26
N TYR A 71 10.22 4.09 -0.04
CA TYR A 71 11.27 3.40 -0.80
C TYR A 71 11.47 4.02 -2.18
N ASN A 72 10.39 4.30 -2.91
CA ASN A 72 10.49 4.92 -4.23
C ASN A 72 11.08 6.34 -4.17
N VAL A 73 10.82 7.09 -3.10
CA VAL A 73 11.42 8.42 -2.87
C VAL A 73 12.90 8.29 -2.53
N ALA A 74 13.27 7.40 -1.61
CA ALA A 74 14.67 7.14 -1.26
C ALA A 74 15.49 6.66 -2.46
N ALA A 75 14.94 5.75 -3.26
CA ALA A 75 15.58 5.26 -4.48
C ALA A 75 15.67 6.33 -5.59
N ARG A 76 14.78 7.33 -5.61
CA ARG A 76 14.94 8.51 -6.48
C ARG A 76 16.07 9.39 -5.98
N LEU A 77 16.04 9.76 -4.70
CA LEU A 77 17.07 10.61 -4.08
C LEU A 77 18.47 10.01 -4.21
N HIS A 78 18.62 8.70 -3.98
CA HIS A 78 19.90 8.02 -4.16
C HIS A 78 20.40 8.11 -5.61
N ARG A 79 19.53 7.87 -6.60
CA ARG A 79 19.90 7.96 -8.02
C ARG A 79 20.26 9.38 -8.43
N ASP A 80 19.51 10.37 -7.94
CA ASP A 80 19.76 11.78 -8.21
C ASP A 80 21.08 12.25 -7.57
N GLY A 81 21.44 11.71 -6.39
CA GLY A 81 22.73 11.99 -5.73
C GLY A 81 23.93 11.26 -6.31
N THR A 82 23.71 10.18 -7.07
CA THR A 82 24.77 9.44 -7.79
C THR A 82 24.99 9.91 -9.23
N ARG A 83 24.36 11.03 -9.64
CA ARG A 83 24.44 11.57 -11.00
C ARG A 83 25.32 12.81 -11.08
#